data_AF-A0A3M1RLT1-F1
#
_entry.id   AF-A0A3M1RLT1-F1
#
_cell.length_a   1.000
_cell.length_b   1.000
_cell.length_c   1.000
_cell.angle_alpha   90.00
_cell.angle_beta   90.00
_cell.angle_gamma   90.00
#
_symmetry.space_group_name_H-M   'P 1'
#
loop_
_entity.id
_entity.type
_entity.pdbx_description
1 polymer ?
#
loop_
_entity_poly.entity_id
_entity_poly.type
_entity_poly.pdbx_seq_one_letter_code
_entity_poly.pdbx_strand_id
1 'polypeptide(L)'
;MNAIEKKIKELNDIDEELNSQIQHGSFIKDKEKIKVFFGQIEKFLNIRTQIRKEFTSIDAIELKDMNLMKTLRRVSAGEDFIADIVVKELNIKSNEDDQYDLHDQDIDDLAFSTLFSWFGPKEYIEGLIEIGVMVTEVTIPKILIQYLEEARKCYAFQQYNAVNALSRTILEIAMRDICIRKGYIERLVNHKESYKKYPPRKLIDKISSGELKKEIENLYYDKLSPTIHGFRSFLDKNVNIELRNTIRVVEKLYDLHKIRADLA
;
A
#
# COMPACT_ATOMS: atom_id res chain seq x y z
N MET A 1 16.28 8.03 24.78
CA MET A 1 15.66 6.75 24.40
C MET A 1 14.19 7.06 24.11
N ASN A 2 13.73 6.85 22.87
CA ASN A 2 12.33 7.07 22.49
C ASN A 2 11.41 6.16 23.35
N ALA A 3 10.14 6.51 23.55
CA ALA A 3 9.18 5.71 24.30
C ALA A 3 9.11 4.26 23.78
N ILE A 4 9.15 4.09 22.45
CA ILE A 4 9.18 2.78 21.82
C ILE A 4 10.46 2.00 22.12
N GLU A 5 11.62 2.65 22.12
CA GLU A 5 12.90 2.01 22.48
C GLU A 5 12.89 1.48 23.91
N LYS A 6 12.27 2.22 24.84
CA LYS A 6 12.09 1.76 26.23
C LYS A 6 11.23 0.50 26.30
N LYS A 7 10.11 0.48 25.57
CA LYS A 7 9.19 -0.66 25.50
C LYS A 7 9.85 -1.88 24.86
N ILE A 8 10.59 -1.70 23.76
CA ILE A 8 11.31 -2.79 23.09
C ILE A 8 12.37 -3.38 24.01
N LYS A 9 13.10 -2.52 24.74
CA LYS A 9 14.09 -2.98 25.71
C LYS A 9 13.43 -3.79 26.82
N GLU A 10 12.36 -3.28 27.40
CA GLU A 10 11.61 -3.98 28.44
C GLU A 10 11.04 -5.31 27.94
N LEU A 11 10.51 -5.35 26.72
CA LEU A 11 10.02 -6.57 26.08
C LEU A 11 11.14 -7.60 25.90
N ASN A 12 12.33 -7.16 25.46
CA ASN A 12 13.50 -8.01 25.29
C ASN A 12 13.99 -8.57 26.63
N ASP A 13 14.06 -7.73 27.67
CA ASP A 13 14.48 -8.14 29.01
C ASP A 13 13.53 -9.22 29.57
N ILE A 14 12.21 -9.09 29.34
CA ILE A 14 11.22 -10.09 29.76
C ILE A 14 11.34 -11.40 28.94
N ASP A 15 11.53 -11.33 27.62
CA ASP A 15 11.71 -12.54 26.78
C ASP A 15 12.94 -13.36 27.21
N GLU A 16 14.06 -12.68 27.49
CA GLU A 16 15.29 -13.30 27.98
C GLU A 16 15.08 -13.95 29.36
N GLU A 17 14.37 -13.29 30.27
CA GLU A 17 14.07 -13.83 31.59
C GLU A 17 13.16 -15.06 31.50
N LEU A 18 12.09 -15.00 30.71
CA LEU A 18 11.19 -16.12 30.46
C LEU A 18 11.95 -17.32 29.87
N ASN A 19 12.84 -17.08 28.90
CA ASN A 19 13.69 -18.12 28.33
C ASN A 19 14.55 -18.82 29.40
N SER A 20 15.21 -18.02 30.25
CA SER A 20 16.06 -18.53 31.32
C SER A 20 15.26 -19.36 32.33
N GLN A 21 14.09 -18.88 32.74
CA GLN A 21 13.22 -19.59 33.68
C GLN A 21 12.75 -20.95 33.12
N ILE A 22 12.41 -21.01 31.83
CA ILE A 22 12.01 -22.25 31.13
C ILE A 22 13.18 -23.22 31.02
N GLN A 23 14.36 -22.77 30.57
CA GLN A 23 15.53 -23.63 30.42
C GLN A 23 15.99 -24.25 31.75
N HIS A 24 15.84 -23.52 32.86
CA HIS A 24 16.24 -23.99 34.19
C HIS A 24 15.12 -24.70 34.98
N GLY A 25 13.89 -24.72 34.47
CA GLY A 25 12.72 -25.28 35.16
C GLY A 25 12.48 -24.67 36.55
N SER A 26 12.94 -23.44 36.77
CA SER A 26 13.15 -22.85 38.10
C SER A 26 11.84 -22.44 38.81
N PHE A 27 10.72 -22.40 38.07
CA PHE A 27 9.40 -21.96 38.54
C PHE A 27 8.43 -23.12 38.86
N ILE A 28 8.66 -24.34 38.36
CA ILE A 28 7.65 -25.42 38.33
C ILE A 28 7.23 -25.93 39.73
N LYS A 29 8.07 -25.73 40.75
CA LYS A 29 7.87 -26.32 42.09
C LYS A 29 7.28 -25.38 43.13
N ASP A 30 7.03 -24.12 42.77
CA ASP A 30 6.64 -23.07 43.72
C ASP A 30 5.47 -22.26 43.17
N LYS A 31 4.34 -22.29 43.86
CA LYS A 31 3.11 -21.59 43.44
C LYS A 31 3.32 -20.09 43.26
N GLU A 32 4.15 -19.46 44.10
CA GLU A 32 4.42 -18.02 43.97
C GLU A 32 5.26 -17.75 42.71
N LYS A 33 6.23 -18.62 42.40
CA LYS A 33 7.02 -18.49 41.16
C LYS A 33 6.19 -18.72 39.91
N ILE A 34 5.24 -19.66 39.93
CA ILE A 34 4.29 -19.87 38.84
C ILE A 34 3.47 -18.60 38.60
N LYS A 35 2.98 -17.96 39.67
CA LYS A 35 2.21 -16.71 39.57
C LYS A 35 3.05 -15.56 38.98
N VAL A 36 4.31 -15.44 39.40
CA VAL A 36 5.25 -14.45 38.84
C VAL A 36 5.49 -14.70 37.36
N PHE A 37 5.73 -15.95 36.96
CA PHE A 37 5.93 -16.34 35.57
C PHE A 37 4.73 -15.98 34.67
N PHE A 38 3.50 -16.30 35.11
CA PHE A 38 2.31 -15.88 34.36
C PHE A 38 2.13 -14.37 34.32
N GLY A 39 2.45 -13.65 35.41
CA GLY A 39 2.45 -12.19 35.41
C GLY A 39 3.46 -11.59 34.43
N GLN A 40 4.61 -12.25 34.21
CA GLN A 40 5.60 -11.85 33.20
C GLN A 40 5.08 -12.08 31.78
N ILE A 41 4.39 -13.20 31.53
CA ILE A 41 3.74 -13.47 30.24
C ILE A 41 2.67 -12.40 29.94
N GLU A 42 1.78 -12.12 30.88
CA GLU A 42 0.74 -11.09 30.72
C GLU A 42 1.38 -9.71 30.45
N LYS A 43 2.43 -9.37 31.19
CA LYS A 43 3.19 -8.14 31.00
C LYS A 43 3.84 -8.08 29.61
N PHE A 44 4.45 -9.17 29.16
CA PHE A 44 5.06 -9.30 27.84
C PHE A 44 4.04 -9.02 26.73
N LEU A 45 2.89 -9.71 26.79
CA LEU A 45 1.82 -9.58 25.81
C LEU A 45 1.27 -8.15 25.76
N ASN A 46 1.08 -7.52 26.91
CA ASN A 46 0.64 -6.13 27.00
C ASN A 46 1.66 -5.16 26.36
N ILE A 47 2.96 -5.31 26.66
CA ILE A 47 4.00 -4.45 26.05
C ILE A 47 4.05 -4.66 24.54
N ARG A 48 3.98 -5.90 24.06
CA ARG A 48 3.95 -6.20 22.63
C ARG A 48 2.77 -5.52 21.94
N THR A 49 1.59 -5.62 22.55
CA THR A 49 0.35 -4.98 22.07
C THR A 49 0.51 -3.47 22.02
N GLN A 50 1.10 -2.85 23.05
CA GLN A 50 1.38 -1.42 23.06
C GLN A 50 2.35 -0.98 21.95
N ILE A 51 3.40 -1.78 21.67
CA ILE A 51 4.32 -1.50 20.56
C ILE A 51 3.57 -1.58 19.22
N ARG A 52 2.72 -2.59 19.03
CA ARG A 52 1.89 -2.74 17.83
C ARG A 52 0.91 -1.57 17.65
N LYS A 53 0.29 -1.09 18.73
CA LYS A 53 -0.54 0.12 18.69
C LYS A 53 0.27 1.34 18.25
N GLU A 54 1.52 1.48 18.68
CA GLU A 54 2.37 2.60 18.22
C GLU A 54 2.70 2.52 16.73
N PHE A 55 2.73 1.32 16.11
CA PHE A 55 2.96 1.19 14.66
C PHE A 55 1.89 1.84 13.79
N THR A 56 0.68 2.08 14.31
CA THR A 56 -0.37 2.76 13.54
C THR A 56 -0.07 4.23 13.27
N SER A 57 0.92 4.80 13.96
CA SER A 57 1.28 6.22 13.88
C SER A 57 2.73 6.45 13.48
N ILE A 58 3.47 5.39 13.13
CA ILE A 58 4.90 5.47 12.81
C ILE A 58 5.17 4.80 11.46
N ASP A 59 5.61 5.58 10.48
CA ASP A 59 5.92 5.08 9.14
C ASP A 59 7.29 4.38 9.05
N ALA A 60 8.27 4.85 9.84
CA ALA A 60 9.63 4.31 9.88
C ALA A 60 10.30 4.56 11.23
N ILE A 61 11.11 3.60 11.70
CA ILE A 61 11.88 3.70 12.95
C ILE A 61 13.35 3.44 12.63
N GLU A 62 14.20 4.39 13.02
CA GLU A 62 15.65 4.23 12.96
C GLU A 62 16.19 3.88 14.35
N LEU A 63 16.79 2.69 14.48
CA LEU A 63 17.44 2.23 15.71
C LEU A 63 18.93 1.99 15.46
N LYS A 64 19.76 2.40 16.43
CA LYS A 64 21.21 2.13 16.41
C LYS A 64 21.57 0.77 17.03
N ASP A 65 20.74 0.28 17.93
CA ASP A 65 20.96 -0.98 18.64
C ASP A 65 20.46 -2.17 17.79
N MET A 66 21.38 -3.05 17.40
CA MET A 66 21.08 -4.23 16.59
C MET A 66 20.16 -5.24 17.29
N ASN A 67 20.22 -5.35 18.62
CA ASN A 67 19.39 -6.26 19.37
C ASN A 67 17.95 -5.72 19.44
N LEU A 68 17.78 -4.44 19.80
CA LEU A 68 16.46 -3.81 19.78
C LEU A 68 15.85 -3.84 18.38
N MET A 69 16.65 -3.65 17.33
CA MET A 69 16.18 -3.75 15.95
C MET A 69 15.70 -5.17 15.59
N LYS A 70 16.41 -6.23 16.03
CA LYS A 70 15.96 -7.62 15.82
C LYS A 70 14.62 -7.86 16.52
N THR A 71 14.51 -7.46 17.79
CA THR A 71 13.29 -7.62 18.58
C THR A 71 12.12 -6.86 17.95
N LEU A 72 12.34 -5.62 17.50
CA LEU A 72 11.31 -4.84 16.83
C LEU A 72 10.86 -5.46 15.50
N ARG A 73 11.79 -6.01 14.71
CA ARG A 73 11.47 -6.73 13.48
C ARG A 73 10.62 -7.97 13.74
N ARG A 74 10.96 -8.75 14.78
CA ARG A 74 10.15 -9.91 15.21
C ARG A 74 8.72 -9.49 15.55
N VAL A 75 8.55 -8.41 16.34
CA VAL A 75 7.22 -7.87 16.67
C VAL A 75 6.46 -7.42 15.41
N SER A 76 7.12 -6.72 14.49
CA SER A 76 6.54 -6.22 13.24
C SER A 76 6.15 -7.34 12.26
N ALA A 77 6.95 -8.39 12.17
CA ALA A 77 6.69 -9.55 11.33
C ALA A 77 5.64 -10.51 11.93
N GLY A 78 5.23 -10.31 13.19
CA GLY A 78 4.34 -11.23 13.89
C GLY A 78 5.00 -12.56 14.23
N GLU A 79 6.33 -12.58 14.39
CA GLU A 79 7.06 -13.78 14.79
C GLU A 79 6.80 -14.13 16.26
N ASP A 80 6.72 -15.42 16.55
CA ASP A 80 6.52 -15.92 17.91
C ASP A 80 7.71 -15.62 18.82
N PHE A 81 7.39 -15.22 20.04
CA PHE A 81 8.30 -15.16 21.18
C PHE A 81 8.05 -16.34 22.11
N ILE A 82 8.90 -16.47 23.13
CA ILE A 82 8.76 -17.57 24.08
C ILE A 82 7.44 -17.48 24.83
N ALA A 83 6.99 -16.27 25.16
CA ALA A 83 5.67 -16.05 25.74
C ALA A 83 4.54 -16.60 24.86
N ASP A 84 4.60 -16.40 23.53
CA ASP A 84 3.60 -16.92 22.60
C ASP A 84 3.58 -18.45 22.57
N ILE A 85 4.76 -19.06 22.53
CA ILE A 85 4.90 -20.53 22.53
C ILE A 85 4.27 -21.09 23.80
N VAL A 86 4.54 -20.49 24.96
CA VAL A 86 3.97 -20.95 26.25
C VAL A 86 2.44 -20.79 26.28
N VAL A 87 1.91 -19.67 25.79
CA VAL A 87 0.46 -19.44 25.72
C VAL A 87 -0.22 -20.50 24.85
N LYS A 88 0.35 -20.77 23.66
CA LYS A 88 -0.14 -21.79 22.71
C LYS A 88 -0.09 -23.19 23.33
N GLU A 89 1.03 -23.60 23.91
CA GLU A 89 1.20 -24.94 24.51
C GLU A 89 0.27 -25.18 25.71
N LEU A 90 -0.03 -24.13 26.47
CA LEU A 90 -0.91 -24.24 27.62
C LEU A 90 -2.41 -24.18 27.27
N ASN A 91 -2.76 -24.04 25.98
CA ASN A 91 -4.14 -23.77 25.52
C ASN A 91 -4.81 -22.68 26.37
N ILE A 92 -4.02 -21.69 26.80
CA ILE A 92 -4.58 -20.51 27.44
C ILE A 92 -5.30 -19.82 26.31
N LYS A 93 -6.63 -19.76 26.41
CA LYS A 93 -7.49 -19.05 25.46
C LYS A 93 -7.07 -17.58 25.39
N SER A 94 -6.04 -17.25 24.63
CA SER A 94 -5.96 -15.99 23.91
C SER A 94 -7.07 -16.06 22.87
N ASN A 95 -7.89 -15.02 22.74
CA ASN A 95 -8.96 -14.99 21.75
C ASN A 95 -8.42 -15.42 20.37
N GLU A 96 -8.87 -16.58 19.91
CA GLU A 96 -8.11 -17.50 19.07
C GLU A 96 -8.04 -17.12 17.57
N ASP A 97 -8.34 -15.88 17.18
CA ASP A 97 -8.35 -15.47 15.75
C ASP A 97 -7.67 -14.13 15.45
N ASP A 98 -7.21 -13.38 16.46
CA ASP A 98 -6.63 -12.07 16.22
C ASP A 98 -5.11 -12.14 16.11
N GLN A 99 -4.62 -12.16 14.87
CA GLN A 99 -3.19 -12.04 14.51
C GLN A 99 -2.48 -10.84 15.20
N TYR A 100 -3.25 -9.88 15.72
CA TYR A 100 -2.77 -8.63 16.31
C TYR A 100 -3.02 -8.48 17.82
N ASP A 101 -3.73 -9.41 18.49
CA ASP A 101 -4.09 -9.32 19.92
C ASP A 101 -4.73 -7.98 20.35
N LEU A 102 -5.50 -7.34 19.46
CA LEU A 102 -6.20 -6.09 19.77
C LEU A 102 -7.65 -6.39 20.11
N HIS A 103 -8.17 -5.81 21.19
CA HIS A 103 -9.60 -5.90 21.49
C HIS A 103 -10.41 -5.09 20.46
N ASP A 104 -11.65 -5.51 20.17
CA ASP A 104 -12.55 -4.78 19.26
C ASP A 104 -12.63 -3.28 19.56
N GLN A 105 -12.69 -2.93 20.85
CA GLN A 105 -12.71 -1.53 21.29
C GLN A 105 -11.42 -0.78 20.93
N ASP A 106 -10.26 -1.44 21.02
CA ASP A 106 -8.99 -0.86 20.58
C ASP A 106 -8.98 -0.64 19.06
N ILE A 107 -9.57 -1.56 18.30
CA ILE A 107 -9.70 -1.44 16.83
C ILE A 107 -10.58 -0.25 16.48
N ASP A 108 -11.73 -0.09 17.14
CA ASP A 108 -12.64 1.03 16.92
C ASP A 108 -11.98 2.38 17.29
N ASP A 109 -11.30 2.45 18.43
CA ASP A 109 -10.57 3.65 18.87
C ASP A 109 -9.44 4.01 17.89
N LEU A 110 -8.71 3.01 17.39
CA LEU A 110 -7.68 3.18 16.37
C LEU A 110 -8.29 3.61 15.04
N ALA A 111 -9.38 2.99 14.59
CA ALA A 111 -10.05 3.36 13.34
C ALA A 111 -10.56 4.81 13.40
N PHE A 112 -11.11 5.23 14.55
CA PHE A 112 -11.58 6.59 14.74
C PHE A 112 -10.42 7.60 14.74
N SER A 113 -9.33 7.29 15.45
CA SER A 113 -8.18 8.18 15.55
C SER A 113 -7.30 8.22 14.29
N THR A 114 -7.28 7.15 13.49
CA THR A 114 -6.42 7.03 12.31
C THR A 114 -7.17 7.27 11.01
N LEU A 115 -8.31 6.61 10.75
CA LEU A 115 -9.04 6.70 9.49
C LEU A 115 -10.07 7.83 9.53
N PHE A 116 -10.95 7.83 10.52
CA PHE A 116 -12.08 8.76 10.56
C PHE A 116 -11.71 10.17 11.06
N SER A 117 -10.50 10.36 11.58
CA SER A 117 -10.03 11.66 12.06
C SER A 117 -9.77 12.68 10.94
N TRP A 118 -9.46 12.20 9.73
CA TRP A 118 -9.15 13.05 8.58
C TRP A 118 -9.91 12.65 7.30
N PHE A 119 -10.64 11.53 7.31
CA PHE A 119 -11.33 11.01 6.14
C PHE A 119 -12.72 10.47 6.48
N GLY A 120 -13.73 10.89 5.72
CA GLY A 120 -15.11 10.47 5.93
C GLY A 120 -15.84 10.06 4.64
N PRO A 121 -17.07 9.54 4.78
CA PRO A 121 -17.88 9.15 3.63
C PRO A 121 -18.16 10.32 2.67
N LYS A 122 -18.27 11.54 3.20
CA LYS A 122 -18.50 12.74 2.39
C LYS A 122 -17.31 13.03 1.48
N GLU A 123 -16.10 13.08 2.03
CA GLU A 123 -14.86 13.35 1.31
C GLU A 123 -14.61 12.29 0.23
N TYR A 124 -14.92 11.02 0.53
CA TYR A 124 -14.86 9.94 -0.44
C TYR A 124 -15.79 10.19 -1.65
N ILE A 125 -17.05 10.49 -1.40
CA ILE A 125 -18.04 10.72 -2.47
C ILE A 125 -17.72 11.98 -3.26
N GLU A 126 -17.32 13.07 -2.59
CA GLU A 126 -16.89 14.30 -3.25
C GLU A 126 -15.69 14.05 -4.17
N GLY A 127 -14.69 13.28 -3.73
CA GLY A 127 -13.54 12.91 -4.55
C GLY A 127 -13.91 12.09 -5.80
N LEU A 128 -14.86 11.15 -5.68
CA LEU A 128 -15.34 10.36 -6.81
C LEU A 128 -16.12 11.20 -7.84
N ILE A 129 -16.89 12.19 -7.38
CA ILE A 129 -17.61 13.15 -8.23
C ILE A 129 -16.61 14.07 -8.91
N GLU A 130 -15.63 14.57 -8.15
CA GLU A 130 -14.65 15.54 -8.62
C GLU A 130 -13.87 15.02 -9.83
N ILE A 131 -13.30 13.81 -9.78
CA ILE A 131 -12.51 13.30 -10.92
C ILE A 131 -13.35 13.17 -12.19
N GLY A 132 -14.63 12.82 -12.06
CA GLY A 132 -15.49 12.46 -13.18
C GLY A 132 -15.22 11.05 -13.70
N VAL A 133 -15.66 10.80 -14.93
CA VAL A 133 -15.54 9.51 -15.63
C VAL A 133 -15.02 9.75 -17.05
N MET A 134 -14.37 8.74 -17.62
CA MET A 134 -14.03 8.74 -19.03
C MET A 134 -15.29 8.49 -19.88
N VAL A 135 -15.47 9.28 -20.93
CA VAL A 135 -16.59 9.18 -21.88
C VAL A 135 -16.03 9.04 -23.30
N THR A 136 -16.40 7.96 -23.99
CA THR A 136 -16.01 7.73 -25.38
C THR A 136 -17.04 6.87 -26.08
N GLU A 137 -17.13 7.00 -27.41
CA GLU A 137 -17.97 6.15 -28.27
C GLU A 137 -17.33 4.78 -28.56
N VAL A 138 -16.07 4.58 -28.18
CA VAL A 138 -15.28 3.38 -28.48
C VAL A 138 -15.32 2.38 -27.32
N THR A 139 -15.34 1.08 -27.63
CA THR A 139 -15.21 0.04 -26.62
C THR A 139 -13.83 0.07 -25.95
N ILE A 140 -13.82 0.44 -24.68
CA ILE A 140 -12.64 0.47 -23.80
C ILE A 140 -12.28 -0.97 -23.39
N PRO A 141 -11.00 -1.39 -23.44
CA PRO A 141 -10.61 -2.70 -22.95
C PRO A 141 -10.84 -2.82 -21.43
N LYS A 142 -11.31 -3.98 -20.95
CA LYS A 142 -11.64 -4.21 -19.52
C LYS A 142 -10.52 -3.81 -18.56
N ILE A 143 -9.27 -4.09 -18.93
CA ILE A 143 -8.10 -3.75 -18.10
C ILE A 143 -7.98 -2.23 -17.90
N LEU A 144 -8.27 -1.42 -18.92
CA LEU A 144 -8.23 0.04 -18.80
C LEU A 144 -9.35 0.56 -17.88
N ILE A 145 -10.54 -0.06 -17.92
CA ILE A 145 -11.64 0.25 -17.00
C ILE A 145 -11.23 -0.01 -15.55
N GLN A 146 -10.61 -1.17 -15.28
CA GLN A 146 -10.13 -1.52 -13.93
C GLN A 146 -9.13 -0.49 -13.39
N TYR A 147 -8.15 -0.08 -14.20
CA TYR A 147 -7.18 0.94 -13.80
C TYR A 147 -7.81 2.32 -13.60
N LEU A 148 -8.80 2.70 -14.41
CA LEU A 148 -9.56 3.95 -14.21
C LEU A 148 -10.34 3.93 -12.89
N GLU A 149 -11.01 2.82 -12.58
CA GLU A 149 -11.74 2.64 -11.32
C GLU A 149 -10.79 2.70 -10.10
N GLU A 150 -9.64 2.04 -10.18
CA GLU A 150 -8.63 2.05 -9.14
C GLU A 150 -8.05 3.46 -8.93
N ALA A 151 -7.70 4.16 -10.00
CA ALA A 151 -7.21 5.54 -9.92
C ALA A 151 -8.23 6.47 -9.26
N ARG A 152 -9.52 6.29 -9.58
CA ARG A 152 -10.60 7.07 -8.96
C ARG A 152 -10.72 6.80 -7.46
N LYS A 153 -10.65 5.53 -7.04
CA LYS A 153 -10.65 5.15 -5.62
C LYS A 153 -9.42 5.69 -4.90
N CYS A 154 -8.22 5.56 -5.47
CA CYS A 154 -7.00 6.10 -4.88
C CYS A 154 -7.08 7.62 -4.67
N TYR A 155 -7.60 8.37 -5.64
CA TYR A 155 -7.78 9.82 -5.46
C TYR A 155 -8.81 10.12 -4.38
N ALA A 156 -9.94 9.41 -4.35
CA ALA A 156 -10.94 9.57 -3.31
C ALA A 156 -10.34 9.30 -1.92
N PHE A 157 -9.45 8.33 -1.79
CA PHE A 157 -8.66 8.07 -0.57
C PHE A 157 -7.42 8.96 -0.41
N GLN A 158 -7.28 10.01 -1.22
CA GLN A 158 -6.16 10.98 -1.19
C GLN A 158 -4.76 10.35 -1.37
N GLN A 159 -4.69 9.16 -2.00
CA GLN A 159 -3.46 8.45 -2.33
C GLN A 159 -2.83 9.01 -3.63
N TYR A 160 -2.44 10.29 -3.60
CA TYR A 160 -2.05 11.05 -4.79
C TYR A 160 -0.85 10.48 -5.55
N ASN A 161 0.15 9.91 -4.86
CA ASN A 161 1.27 9.26 -5.53
C ASN A 161 0.82 8.02 -6.34
N ALA A 162 -0.13 7.25 -5.81
CA ALA A 162 -0.72 6.11 -6.51
C ALA A 162 -1.50 6.57 -7.73
N VAL A 163 -2.29 7.64 -7.62
CA VAL A 163 -3.04 8.22 -8.76
C VAL A 163 -2.13 8.60 -9.92
N ASN A 164 -0.96 9.22 -9.66
CA ASN A 164 -0.01 9.57 -10.71
C ASN A 164 0.62 8.33 -11.36
N ALA A 165 0.97 7.32 -10.56
CA ALA A 165 1.48 6.06 -11.09
C ALA A 165 0.42 5.36 -11.98
N LEU A 166 -0.83 5.31 -11.52
CA LEU A 166 -1.95 4.74 -12.25
C LEU A 166 -2.27 5.55 -13.52
N SER A 167 -2.17 6.87 -13.48
CA SER A 167 -2.36 7.75 -14.65
C SER A 167 -1.36 7.42 -15.77
N ARG A 168 -0.09 7.16 -15.43
CA ARG A 168 0.89 6.69 -16.41
C ARG A 168 0.51 5.33 -16.98
N THR A 169 0.11 4.40 -16.11
CA THR A 169 -0.32 3.06 -16.53
C THR A 169 -1.54 3.11 -17.46
N ILE A 170 -2.54 3.93 -17.14
CA ILE A 170 -3.75 4.19 -17.96
C ILE A 170 -3.34 4.68 -19.35
N LEU A 171 -2.45 5.68 -19.41
CA LEU A 171 -1.95 6.22 -20.68
C LEU A 171 -1.22 5.14 -21.48
N GLU A 172 -0.30 4.39 -20.87
CA GLU A 172 0.44 3.30 -21.53
C GLU A 172 -0.48 2.20 -22.06
N ILE A 173 -1.49 1.80 -21.28
CA ILE A 173 -2.49 0.81 -21.69
C ILE A 173 -3.27 1.31 -22.91
N ALA A 174 -3.78 2.55 -22.87
CA ALA A 174 -4.52 3.14 -23.98
C ALA A 174 -3.67 3.22 -25.25
N MET A 175 -2.43 3.72 -25.15
CA MET A 175 -1.52 3.81 -26.29
C MET A 175 -1.21 2.44 -26.91
N ARG A 176 -1.05 1.41 -26.08
CA ARG A 176 -0.82 0.03 -26.53
C ARG A 176 -2.04 -0.57 -27.18
N ASP A 177 -3.22 -0.44 -26.56
CA ASP A 177 -4.49 -0.92 -27.10
C ASP A 177 -4.74 -0.33 -28.49
N ILE A 178 -4.59 0.99 -28.64
CA ILE A 178 -4.73 1.68 -29.92
C ILE A 178 -3.72 1.15 -30.94
N CYS A 179 -2.43 1.07 -30.57
CA CYS A 179 -1.40 0.53 -31.46
C CYS A 179 -1.68 -0.90 -31.92
N ILE A 180 -2.18 -1.77 -31.03
CA ILE A 180 -2.52 -3.16 -31.36
C ILE A 180 -3.71 -3.20 -32.33
N ARG A 181 -4.80 -2.49 -32.00
CA ARG A 181 -6.02 -2.48 -32.84
C ARG A 181 -5.80 -1.83 -34.20
N LYS A 182 -4.81 -0.93 -34.31
CA LYS A 182 -4.37 -0.34 -35.58
C LYS A 182 -3.34 -1.19 -36.35
N GLY A 183 -2.87 -2.30 -35.78
CA GLY A 183 -1.85 -3.14 -36.39
C GLY A 183 -0.46 -2.52 -36.42
N TYR A 184 -0.19 -1.49 -35.62
CA TYR A 184 1.13 -0.86 -35.53
C TYR A 184 2.12 -1.70 -34.70
N ILE A 185 1.60 -2.50 -33.78
CA ILE A 185 2.40 -3.41 -32.95
C ILE A 185 1.69 -4.77 -32.83
N GLU A 186 2.47 -5.82 -32.59
CA GLU A 186 1.95 -7.14 -32.28
C GLU A 186 1.43 -7.20 -30.84
N ARG A 187 0.40 -8.03 -30.60
CA ARG A 187 -0.03 -8.37 -29.25
C ARG A 187 0.98 -9.34 -28.63
N LEU A 188 1.88 -8.82 -27.82
CA LEU A 188 2.89 -9.62 -27.12
C LEU A 188 2.39 -10.09 -25.75
N VAL A 189 2.63 -11.36 -25.43
CA VAL A 189 2.34 -11.94 -24.11
C VAL A 189 3.46 -11.63 -23.10
N ASN A 190 4.69 -11.40 -23.56
CA ASN A 190 5.84 -11.09 -22.71
C ASN A 190 6.02 -9.58 -22.51
N HIS A 191 5.80 -9.11 -21.28
CA HIS A 191 5.91 -7.70 -20.91
C HIS A 191 7.31 -7.11 -21.14
N LYS A 192 8.38 -7.84 -20.80
CA LYS A 192 9.76 -7.33 -20.91
C LYS A 192 10.17 -7.11 -22.37
N GLU A 193 9.79 -8.05 -23.23
CA GLU A 193 10.02 -7.93 -24.68
C GLU A 193 9.19 -6.80 -25.29
N SER A 194 7.94 -6.65 -24.82
CA SER A 194 7.03 -5.61 -25.28
C SER A 194 7.54 -4.19 -25.01
N TYR A 195 8.11 -3.93 -23.82
CA TYR A 195 8.73 -2.62 -23.52
C TYR A 195 10.00 -2.36 -24.32
N LYS A 196 10.83 -3.39 -24.54
CA LYS A 196 12.07 -3.26 -25.32
C LYS A 196 11.77 -3.00 -26.81
N LYS A 197 10.82 -3.74 -27.39
CA LYS A 197 10.44 -3.62 -28.81
C LYS A 197 9.67 -2.32 -29.07
N TYR A 198 8.74 -2.00 -28.18
CA TYR A 198 7.82 -0.86 -28.29
C TYR A 198 7.86 0.04 -27.04
N PRO A 199 8.94 0.83 -26.86
CA PRO A 199 9.01 1.80 -25.79
C PRO A 199 7.96 2.91 -25.99
N PRO A 200 7.54 3.60 -24.90
CA PRO A 200 6.49 4.62 -24.92
C PRO A 200 6.63 5.64 -26.05
N ARG A 201 7.83 6.19 -26.27
CA ARG A 201 8.11 7.15 -27.36
C ARG A 201 7.67 6.63 -28.74
N LYS A 202 7.96 5.35 -29.05
CA LYS A 202 7.54 4.76 -30.32
C LYS A 202 6.03 4.60 -30.42
N LEU A 203 5.34 4.34 -29.31
CA LEU A 203 3.88 4.25 -29.30
C LEU A 203 3.28 5.64 -29.57
N ILE A 204 3.76 6.66 -28.87
CA ILE A 204 3.38 8.07 -29.04
C ILE A 204 3.55 8.50 -30.52
N ASP A 205 4.71 8.22 -31.10
CA ASP A 205 5.03 8.54 -32.51
C ASP A 205 4.07 7.87 -33.51
N LYS A 206 3.49 6.72 -33.18
CA LYS A 206 2.57 5.98 -34.06
C LYS A 206 1.14 6.47 -34.00
N ILE A 207 0.71 6.99 -32.85
CA ILE A 207 -0.70 7.29 -32.59
C ILE A 207 -0.99 8.78 -32.43
N SER A 208 0.02 9.65 -32.49
CA SER A 208 -0.15 11.07 -32.27
C SER A 208 0.81 11.90 -33.11
N SER A 209 0.43 13.15 -33.38
CA SER A 209 1.27 14.15 -34.05
C SER A 209 0.89 15.55 -33.57
N GLY A 210 1.71 16.55 -33.93
CA GLY A 210 1.44 17.95 -33.63
C GLY A 210 1.27 18.23 -32.13
N GLU A 211 0.23 19.02 -31.79
CA GLU A 211 -0.03 19.44 -30.41
C GLU A 211 -0.42 18.28 -29.49
N LEU A 212 -1.18 17.29 -29.98
CA LEU A 212 -1.55 16.12 -29.18
C LEU A 212 -0.32 15.32 -28.77
N LYS A 213 0.66 15.17 -29.68
CA LYS A 213 1.92 14.51 -29.36
C LYS A 213 2.68 15.25 -28.25
N LYS A 214 2.81 16.58 -28.37
CA LYS A 214 3.47 17.39 -27.34
C LYS A 214 2.76 17.28 -25.99
N GLU A 215 1.43 17.29 -26.00
CA GLU A 215 0.60 17.12 -24.80
C GLU A 215 0.87 15.78 -24.11
N ILE A 216 0.92 14.68 -24.89
CA ILE A 216 1.24 13.34 -24.38
C ILE A 216 2.68 13.27 -23.86
N GLU A 217 3.66 13.82 -24.59
CA GLU A 217 5.07 13.81 -24.19
C GLU A 217 5.27 14.58 -22.87
N ASN A 218 4.70 15.79 -22.74
CA ASN A 218 4.77 16.57 -21.51
C ASN A 218 4.08 15.83 -20.35
N LEU A 219 2.87 15.29 -20.56
CA LEU A 219 2.17 14.53 -19.53
C LEU A 219 3.00 13.31 -19.09
N TYR A 220 3.48 12.52 -20.05
CA TYR A 220 4.18 11.28 -19.77
C TYR A 220 5.57 11.51 -19.13
N TYR A 221 6.42 12.34 -19.75
CA TYR A 221 7.83 12.50 -19.37
C TYR A 221 8.04 13.54 -18.27
N ASP A 222 7.30 14.65 -18.29
CA ASP A 222 7.56 15.78 -17.40
C ASP A 222 6.65 15.80 -16.17
N LYS A 223 5.45 15.20 -16.26
CA LYS A 223 4.49 15.14 -15.14
C LYS A 223 4.47 13.80 -14.45
N LEU A 224 4.25 12.72 -15.19
CA LEU A 224 3.97 11.40 -14.60
C LEU A 224 5.24 10.61 -14.27
N SER A 225 6.23 10.57 -15.17
CA SER A 225 7.47 9.80 -15.00
C SER A 225 8.31 10.20 -13.78
N PRO A 226 8.49 11.50 -13.43
CA PRO A 226 9.28 11.90 -12.28
C PRO A 226 8.75 11.34 -10.95
N THR A 227 7.43 11.17 -10.83
CA THR A 227 6.79 10.58 -9.65
C THR A 227 7.22 9.14 -9.44
N ILE A 228 7.16 8.33 -10.51
CA ILE A 228 7.50 6.90 -10.44
C ILE A 228 8.98 6.69 -10.12
N HIS A 229 9.83 7.60 -10.58
CA HIS A 229 11.27 7.52 -10.35
C HIS A 229 11.72 8.19 -9.05
N GLY A 230 10.78 8.61 -8.20
CA GLY A 230 11.09 9.19 -6.88
C GLY A 230 11.71 10.58 -6.93
N PHE A 231 11.71 11.25 -8.09
CA PHE A 231 12.25 12.61 -8.24
C PHE A 231 11.26 13.69 -7.77
N ARG A 232 9.99 13.32 -7.54
CA ARG A 232 8.95 14.20 -7.01
C ARG A 232 7.96 13.40 -6.15
N SER A 233 7.66 13.90 -4.96
CA SER A 233 6.51 13.47 -4.15
C SER A 233 5.41 14.51 -4.28
N PHE A 234 4.16 14.08 -4.44
CA PHE A 234 3.02 14.98 -4.47
C PHE A 234 2.28 14.90 -3.13
N LEU A 235 2.36 15.99 -2.37
CA LEU A 235 1.53 16.24 -1.18
C LEU A 235 0.27 17.06 -1.52
N ASP A 236 0.05 17.37 -2.80
CA ASP A 236 -0.85 18.43 -3.23
C ASP A 236 -2.05 17.91 -4.02
N LYS A 237 -3.21 18.54 -3.80
CA LYS A 237 -4.49 18.33 -4.51
C LYS A 237 -4.40 18.57 -6.02
N ASN A 238 -3.31 19.18 -6.49
CA ASN A 238 -3.00 19.34 -7.92
C ASN A 238 -2.87 18.01 -8.69
N VAL A 239 -2.82 16.84 -8.04
CA VAL A 239 -2.89 15.53 -8.71
C VAL A 239 -4.21 15.27 -9.44
N ASN A 240 -5.30 15.95 -9.06
CA ASN A 240 -6.54 15.91 -9.83
C ASN A 240 -6.32 16.30 -11.31
N ILE A 241 -5.45 17.30 -11.52
CA ILE A 241 -5.15 17.84 -12.83
C ILE A 241 -4.56 16.75 -13.72
N GLU A 242 -3.66 15.91 -13.20
CA GLU A 242 -2.96 14.92 -14.02
C GLU A 242 -3.82 13.69 -14.35
N LEU A 243 -4.68 13.22 -13.44
CA LEU A 243 -5.64 12.17 -13.76
C LEU A 243 -6.67 12.66 -14.79
N ARG A 244 -7.25 13.84 -14.59
CA ARG A 244 -8.20 14.43 -15.56
C ARG A 244 -7.54 14.70 -16.91
N ASN A 245 -6.29 15.19 -16.93
CA ASN A 245 -5.53 15.37 -18.16
C ASN A 245 -5.28 14.03 -18.86
N THR A 246 -4.96 12.99 -18.10
CA THR A 246 -4.79 11.64 -18.63
C THR A 246 -6.08 11.14 -19.27
N ILE A 247 -7.21 11.22 -18.57
CA ILE A 247 -8.53 10.84 -19.10
C ILE A 247 -8.80 11.59 -20.40
N ARG A 248 -8.67 12.91 -20.39
CA ARG A 248 -8.89 13.76 -21.58
C ARG A 248 -7.98 13.39 -22.76
N VAL A 249 -6.71 13.11 -22.50
CA VAL A 249 -5.74 12.69 -23.54
C VAL A 249 -6.12 11.33 -24.10
N VAL A 250 -6.54 10.39 -23.25
CA VAL A 250 -6.98 9.06 -23.66
C VAL A 250 -8.26 9.14 -24.50
N GLU A 251 -9.24 9.95 -24.10
CA GLU A 251 -10.45 10.23 -24.90
C GLU A 251 -10.08 10.77 -26.28
N LYS A 252 -9.26 11.84 -26.34
CA LYS A 252 -8.77 12.40 -27.61
C LYS A 252 -8.08 11.36 -28.49
N LEU A 253 -7.30 10.47 -27.90
CA LEU A 253 -6.64 9.39 -28.63
C LEU A 253 -7.65 8.39 -29.20
N TYR A 254 -8.62 7.93 -28.41
CA TYR A 254 -9.66 7.03 -28.91
C TYR A 254 -10.53 7.67 -29.99
N ASP A 255 -10.90 8.94 -29.82
CA ASP A 255 -11.70 9.70 -30.80
C ASP A 255 -10.95 9.93 -32.10
N LEU A 256 -9.65 10.27 -32.03
CA LEU A 256 -8.79 10.44 -33.21
C LEU A 256 -8.72 9.14 -34.02
N HIS A 257 -8.59 8.01 -33.33
CA HIS A 257 -8.40 6.72 -33.98
C HIS A 257 -9.71 6.03 -34.38
N LYS A 258 -10.88 6.50 -33.93
CA LYS A 258 -12.21 5.98 -34.30
C LYS A 258 -12.27 4.45 -34.35
N ILE A 259 -11.76 3.80 -33.30
CA ILE A 259 -11.62 2.35 -33.33
C ILE A 259 -13.01 1.73 -33.18
N ARG A 260 -13.52 1.11 -34.25
CA ARG A 260 -14.79 0.38 -34.20
C ARG A 260 -14.66 -0.86 -33.32
N ALA A 261 -15.74 -1.23 -32.64
CA ALA A 261 -15.81 -2.36 -31.70
C ALA A 261 -15.55 -3.73 -32.36
N ASP A 262 -15.54 -3.78 -33.69
CA ASP A 262 -15.71 -5.01 -34.48
C ASP A 262 -14.43 -5.85 -34.65
N LEU A 263 -13.38 -5.60 -33.86
CA LEU A 263 -12.09 -6.33 -33.92
C LEU A 263 -11.61 -6.80 -32.53
N ALA A 264 -12.53 -7.30 -31.71
CA ALA A 264 -12.21 -8.00 -30.46
C ALA A 264 -12.27 -9.52 -30.63
#